data_AF-A0A5Q4ZG01-F1
#
_entry.id   AF-A0A5Q4ZG01-F1
#
_cell.length_a   1.000
_cell.length_b   1.000
_cell.length_c   1.000
_cell.angle_alpha   90.00
_cell.angle_beta   90.00
_cell.angle_gamma   90.00
#
_symmetry.space_group_name_H-M   'P 1'
#
loop_
_entity.id
_entity.type
_entity.pdbx_description
1 polymer ?
#
loop_
_entity_poly.entity_id
_entity_poly.type
_entity_poly.pdbx_seq_one_letter_code
_entity_poly.pdbx_strand_id
1 'polypeptide(L)'
;MMCARSTRRGLRAKEAARIGRLLSVLQFDQAMQTIHDRNRLIGFLKSCIECSIYIAPTDPGLTFGELVEAGRSIGLLPGEISDAMSHVTTEHGVGGRLMPGPNDTALWLIFYPPEVPDYRNPKAFDFVFAEMHEAARVYGAQGARLERTVIVERGNAAGLSRNDVQIAVTMMVLNGILVEQEGILRYARGREGFATPTTQLAQQRNFPQTRRNESRERAYAAVKDVIARRSDGRPKSAEPFEAFAEALESLGTGPFRVWWNQMVAELRQASTQTAPVTVTTLSAALVEASLTFVVAHAQALGLGVMGSKAFAERPSRWKLEELATSAGYGGEAAILDKSLQTRVSMLISARQRIHAGRMLEDFPGGPPDLQPEKARDALLTAEQVVRSVLDWLGRYPSKS
;
A
#
# COMPACT_ATOMS: atom_id res chain seq x y z
N MET A 1 -58.65 -13.02 -48.69
CA MET A 1 -57.43 -12.21 -48.42
C MET A 1 -57.14 -12.18 -46.91
N MET A 2 -56.80 -13.31 -46.30
CA MET A 2 -56.47 -13.43 -44.87
C MET A 2 -55.51 -14.61 -44.67
N CYS A 3 -54.20 -14.39 -44.83
CA CYS A 3 -53.20 -15.40 -44.39
C CYS A 3 -51.77 -14.84 -44.15
N ALA A 4 -51.57 -13.51 -44.16
CA ALA A 4 -50.22 -12.92 -44.05
C ALA A 4 -49.89 -12.30 -42.67
N ARG A 5 -50.88 -12.19 -41.75
CA ARG A 5 -50.67 -11.56 -40.43
C ARG A 5 -50.17 -12.52 -39.33
N SER A 6 -50.42 -13.83 -39.47
CA SER A 6 -50.03 -14.83 -38.46
C SER A 6 -48.51 -15.10 -38.43
N THR A 7 -47.89 -15.20 -39.61
CA THR A 7 -46.46 -15.51 -39.77
C THR A 7 -45.52 -14.41 -39.26
N ARG A 8 -45.91 -13.13 -39.38
CA ARG A 8 -45.10 -12.00 -38.86
C ARG A 8 -45.05 -11.92 -37.33
N ARG A 9 -46.08 -12.38 -36.62
CA ARG A 9 -46.08 -12.44 -35.13
C ARG A 9 -45.16 -13.55 -34.61
N GLY A 10 -45.15 -14.71 -35.27
CA GLY A 10 -44.30 -15.85 -34.89
C GLY A 10 -42.79 -15.57 -35.06
N LEU A 11 -42.39 -14.85 -36.11
CA LEU A 11 -40.99 -14.44 -36.31
C LEU A 11 -40.51 -13.44 -35.24
N ARG A 12 -41.31 -12.41 -34.92
CA ARG A 12 -40.96 -11.43 -33.88
C ARG A 12 -40.85 -12.05 -32.49
N ALA A 13 -41.68 -13.04 -32.16
CA ALA A 13 -41.60 -13.75 -30.88
C ALA A 13 -40.34 -14.64 -30.78
N LYS A 14 -39.95 -15.33 -31.87
CA LYS A 14 -38.73 -16.13 -31.92
C LYS A 14 -37.47 -15.26 -31.83
N GLU A 15 -37.48 -14.09 -32.46
CA GLU A 15 -36.37 -13.14 -32.45
C GLU A 15 -36.21 -12.45 -31.09
N ALA A 16 -37.32 -12.06 -30.44
CA ALA A 16 -37.31 -11.57 -29.06
C ALA A 16 -36.81 -12.63 -28.06
N ALA A 17 -37.20 -13.90 -28.22
CA ALA A 17 -36.70 -15.00 -27.39
C ALA A 17 -35.21 -15.34 -27.66
N ARG A 18 -34.67 -14.99 -28.82
CA ARG A 18 -33.25 -15.14 -29.15
C ARG A 18 -32.43 -13.98 -28.55
N ILE A 19 -32.94 -12.75 -28.64
CA ILE A 19 -32.33 -11.56 -28.01
C ILE A 19 -32.33 -11.70 -26.48
N GLY A 20 -33.43 -12.15 -25.88
CA GLY A 20 -33.50 -12.39 -24.44
C GLY A 20 -32.49 -13.43 -23.94
N ARG A 21 -32.25 -14.50 -24.72
CA ARG A 21 -31.22 -15.50 -24.40
C ARG A 21 -29.79 -14.97 -24.55
N LEU A 22 -29.54 -14.11 -25.54
CA LEU A 22 -28.23 -13.47 -25.71
C LEU A 22 -27.95 -12.46 -24.59
N LEU A 23 -28.95 -11.68 -24.19
CA LEU A 23 -28.84 -10.76 -23.06
C LEU A 23 -28.62 -11.49 -21.74
N SER A 24 -29.28 -12.64 -21.51
CA SER A 24 -29.04 -13.44 -20.31
C SER A 24 -27.64 -14.06 -20.27
N VAL A 25 -27.08 -14.47 -21.42
CA VAL A 25 -25.71 -14.99 -21.51
C VAL A 25 -24.69 -13.87 -21.25
N LEU A 26 -24.88 -12.70 -21.85
CA LEU A 26 -24.01 -11.54 -21.61
C LEU A 26 -24.04 -11.07 -20.15
N GLN A 27 -25.23 -11.06 -19.52
CA GLN A 27 -25.37 -10.74 -18.09
C GLN A 27 -24.69 -11.77 -17.19
N PHE A 28 -24.76 -13.06 -17.56
CA PHE A 28 -24.08 -14.13 -16.83
C PHE A 28 -22.55 -14.04 -16.97
N ASP A 29 -22.03 -13.79 -18.17
CA ASP A 29 -20.60 -13.63 -18.41
C ASP A 29 -20.04 -12.41 -17.66
N GLN A 30 -20.76 -11.29 -17.65
CA GLN A 30 -20.38 -10.09 -16.90
C GLN A 30 -20.40 -10.32 -15.38
N ALA A 31 -21.39 -11.07 -14.87
CA ALA A 31 -21.45 -11.45 -13.46
C ALA A 31 -20.31 -12.43 -13.07
N MET A 32 -19.97 -13.39 -13.93
CA MET A 32 -18.86 -14.30 -13.69
C MET A 32 -17.51 -13.59 -13.72
N GLN A 33 -17.32 -12.60 -14.61
CA GLN A 33 -16.09 -11.82 -14.70
C GLN A 33 -15.89 -10.94 -13.46
N THR A 34 -16.95 -10.28 -12.98
CA THR A 34 -16.91 -9.51 -11.72
C THR A 34 -16.62 -10.36 -10.48
N ILE A 35 -17.15 -11.59 -10.41
CA ILE A 35 -16.80 -12.54 -9.34
C ILE A 35 -15.33 -12.94 -9.41
N HIS A 36 -14.82 -13.22 -10.61
CA HIS A 36 -13.43 -13.62 -10.81
C HIS A 36 -12.44 -12.51 -10.43
N ASP A 37 -12.74 -11.27 -10.83
CA ASP A 37 -11.92 -10.11 -10.50
C ASP A 37 -11.92 -9.82 -8.99
N ARG A 38 -13.10 -9.94 -8.35
CA ARG A 38 -13.21 -9.84 -6.89
C ARG A 38 -12.39 -10.92 -6.16
N ASN A 39 -12.44 -12.17 -6.62
CA ASN A 39 -11.67 -13.26 -6.02
C ASN A 39 -10.16 -13.07 -6.22
N ARG A 40 -9.73 -12.52 -7.37
CA ARG A 40 -8.33 -12.16 -7.62
C ARG A 40 -7.85 -11.06 -6.67
N LEU A 41 -8.67 -10.03 -6.47
CA LEU A 41 -8.41 -8.95 -5.51
C LEU A 41 -8.25 -9.50 -4.09
N ILE A 42 -9.21 -10.29 -3.61
CA ILE A 42 -9.16 -10.90 -2.27
C ILE A 42 -7.90 -11.77 -2.13
N GLY A 43 -7.59 -12.58 -3.14
CA GLY A 43 -6.38 -13.41 -3.16
C GLY A 43 -5.08 -12.60 -3.09
N PHE A 44 -5.02 -11.46 -3.78
CA PHE A 44 -3.88 -10.54 -3.70
C PHE A 44 -3.75 -9.91 -2.31
N LEU A 45 -4.85 -9.41 -1.72
CA LEU A 45 -4.82 -8.78 -0.40
C LEU A 45 -4.44 -9.78 0.71
N LYS A 46 -4.95 -11.01 0.64
CA LYS A 46 -4.51 -12.11 1.53
C LYS A 46 -3.02 -12.42 1.35
N SER A 47 -2.54 -12.42 0.11
CA SER A 47 -1.11 -12.60 -0.18
C SER A 47 -0.26 -11.47 0.40
N CYS A 48 -0.77 -10.23 0.47
CA CYS A 48 -0.05 -9.12 1.11
C CYS A 48 0.12 -9.35 2.61
N ILE A 49 -0.95 -9.74 3.30
CA ILE A 49 -0.90 -10.07 4.72
C ILE A 49 0.05 -11.25 4.97
N GLU A 50 -0.02 -12.30 4.15
CA GLU A 50 0.92 -13.43 4.21
C GLU A 50 2.37 -12.97 4.01
N CYS A 51 2.65 -12.14 3.01
CA CYS A 51 4.00 -11.64 2.73
C CYS A 51 4.60 -10.83 3.87
N SER A 52 3.76 -10.14 4.68
CA SER A 52 4.25 -9.42 5.85
C SER A 52 4.97 -10.32 6.86
N ILE A 53 4.57 -11.60 6.94
CA ILE A 53 5.20 -12.60 7.82
C ILE A 53 6.57 -13.00 7.28
N TYR A 54 6.72 -13.13 5.96
CA TYR A 54 8.00 -13.46 5.33
C TYR A 54 9.02 -12.31 5.42
N ILE A 55 8.53 -11.08 5.48
CA ILE A 55 9.38 -9.87 5.43
C ILE A 55 9.70 -9.35 6.83
N ALA A 56 8.73 -9.34 7.75
CA ALA A 56 8.89 -8.90 9.14
C ALA A 56 8.25 -9.91 10.12
N PRO A 57 8.83 -11.12 10.26
CA PRO A 57 8.24 -12.17 11.09
C PRO A 57 8.07 -11.79 12.57
N THR A 58 8.86 -10.84 13.10
CA THR A 58 8.74 -10.37 14.49
C THR A 58 7.72 -9.25 14.69
N ASP A 59 7.25 -8.62 13.62
CA ASP A 59 6.18 -7.60 13.62
C ASP A 59 5.24 -7.84 12.41
N PRO A 60 4.58 -9.02 12.39
CA PRO A 60 3.77 -9.42 11.25
C PRO A 60 2.47 -8.61 11.17
N GLY A 61 1.86 -8.64 9.99
CA GLY A 61 0.62 -7.94 9.70
C GLY A 61 0.85 -6.55 9.09
N LEU A 62 -0.21 -6.01 8.55
CA LEU A 62 -0.24 -4.70 7.89
C LEU A 62 -1.35 -3.86 8.49
N THR A 63 -1.15 -2.56 8.69
CA THR A 63 -2.28 -1.67 8.95
C THR A 63 -3.18 -1.57 7.72
N PHE A 64 -4.41 -1.07 7.88
CA PHE A 64 -5.27 -0.80 6.72
C PHE A 64 -4.62 0.17 5.73
N GLY A 65 -3.92 1.20 6.22
CA GLY A 65 -3.18 2.13 5.38
C GLY A 65 -2.05 1.46 4.59
N GLU A 66 -1.24 0.63 5.25
CA GLU A 66 -0.17 -0.16 4.61
C GLU A 66 -0.72 -1.11 3.53
N LEU A 67 -1.90 -1.70 3.77
CA LEU A 67 -2.55 -2.59 2.79
C LEU A 67 -3.12 -1.81 1.59
N VAL A 68 -3.72 -0.63 1.83
CA VAL A 68 -4.16 0.27 0.76
C VAL A 68 -2.98 0.74 -0.09
N GLU A 69 -1.86 1.06 0.55
CA GLU A 69 -0.61 1.41 -0.13
C GLU A 69 -0.10 0.27 -1.02
N ALA A 70 0.00 -0.95 -0.47
CA ALA A 70 0.41 -2.12 -1.23
C ALA A 70 -0.53 -2.36 -2.44
N GLY A 71 -1.84 -2.19 -2.26
CA GLY A 71 -2.81 -2.30 -3.35
C GLY A 71 -2.67 -1.21 -4.42
N ARG A 72 -2.45 0.05 -4.02
CA ARG A 72 -2.23 1.16 -4.98
C ARG A 72 -1.01 0.94 -5.86
N SER A 73 0.05 0.34 -5.32
CA SER A 73 1.28 0.05 -6.09
C SER A 73 1.04 -0.84 -7.32
N ILE A 74 -0.06 -1.60 -7.34
CA ILE A 74 -0.47 -2.44 -8.47
C ILE A 74 -1.73 -1.95 -9.18
N GLY A 75 -2.14 -0.69 -8.93
CA GLY A 75 -3.26 -0.04 -9.60
C GLY A 75 -4.63 -0.27 -8.99
N LEU A 76 -4.74 -0.83 -7.78
CA LEU A 76 -6.03 -0.98 -7.09
C LEU A 76 -6.50 0.34 -6.49
N LEU A 77 -7.82 0.58 -6.55
CA LEU A 77 -8.44 1.77 -5.98
C LEU A 77 -8.81 1.53 -4.50
N PRO A 78 -8.79 2.58 -3.64
CA PRO A 78 -9.13 2.43 -2.22
C PRO A 78 -10.52 1.85 -1.96
N GLY A 79 -11.51 2.19 -2.80
CA GLY A 79 -12.87 1.65 -2.68
C GLY A 79 -12.93 0.14 -2.91
N GLU A 80 -12.20 -0.35 -3.92
CA GLU A 80 -12.13 -1.79 -4.22
C GLU A 80 -11.51 -2.56 -3.05
N ILE A 81 -10.43 -2.01 -2.47
CA ILE A 81 -9.75 -2.61 -1.31
C ILE A 81 -10.72 -2.65 -0.12
N SER A 82 -11.39 -1.53 0.17
CA SER A 82 -12.38 -1.41 1.25
C SER A 82 -13.51 -2.44 1.11
N ASP A 83 -14.08 -2.60 -0.09
CA ASP A 83 -15.18 -3.52 -0.36
C ASP A 83 -14.77 -5.00 -0.24
N ALA A 84 -13.49 -5.29 -0.43
CA ALA A 84 -12.93 -6.64 -0.27
C ALA A 84 -12.55 -6.98 1.17
N MET A 85 -12.37 -5.98 2.06
CA MET A 85 -11.76 -6.18 3.39
C MET A 85 -12.45 -7.23 4.24
N SER A 86 -13.79 -7.27 4.25
CA SER A 86 -14.57 -8.24 5.03
C SER A 86 -14.30 -9.70 4.65
N HIS A 87 -13.71 -9.94 3.48
CA HIS A 87 -13.34 -11.27 2.99
C HIS A 87 -11.84 -11.57 3.09
N VAL A 88 -11.02 -10.57 3.42
CA VAL A 88 -9.56 -10.68 3.50
C VAL A 88 -9.14 -11.05 4.91
N THR A 89 -9.69 -10.39 5.93
CA THR A 89 -9.44 -10.75 7.33
C THR A 89 -10.57 -10.28 8.25
N THR A 90 -10.75 -11.02 9.33
CA THR A 90 -11.56 -10.62 10.49
C THR A 90 -10.70 -10.43 11.75
N GLU A 91 -9.41 -10.76 11.67
CA GLU A 91 -8.47 -10.81 12.80
C GLU A 91 -7.63 -9.54 12.87
N HIS A 92 -7.56 -8.98 14.08
CA HIS A 92 -6.75 -7.80 14.38
C HIS A 92 -5.66 -8.20 15.36
N GLY A 93 -4.40 -8.05 14.94
CA GLY A 93 -3.23 -8.20 15.79
C GLY A 93 -3.00 -6.99 16.69
N VAL A 94 -1.88 -7.02 17.41
CA VAL A 94 -1.44 -5.93 18.27
C VAL A 94 -1.28 -4.64 17.45
N GLY A 95 -1.77 -3.52 18.00
CA GLY A 95 -1.66 -2.20 17.34
C GLY A 95 -2.61 -2.01 16.15
N GLY A 96 -3.67 -2.82 16.02
CA GLY A 96 -4.65 -2.68 14.94
C GLY A 96 -4.17 -3.18 13.58
N ARG A 97 -3.11 -4.00 13.57
CA ARG A 97 -2.61 -4.65 12.35
C ARG A 97 -3.59 -5.74 11.89
N LEU A 98 -3.87 -5.78 10.61
CA LEU A 98 -4.61 -6.82 9.92
C LEU A 98 -3.76 -8.10 9.89
N MET A 99 -4.31 -9.17 10.44
CA MET A 99 -3.66 -10.48 10.54
C MET A 99 -4.37 -11.50 9.65
N PRO A 100 -3.73 -12.59 9.21
CA PRO A 100 -4.43 -13.62 8.46
C PRO A 100 -5.47 -14.33 9.33
N GLY A 101 -6.62 -14.68 8.75
CA GLY A 101 -7.62 -15.46 9.47
C GLY A 101 -7.16 -16.91 9.70
N PRO A 102 -7.67 -17.61 10.73
CA PRO A 102 -7.24 -18.98 11.04
C PRO A 102 -7.36 -19.94 9.84
N ASN A 103 -8.44 -19.81 9.07
CA ASN A 103 -8.69 -20.61 7.87
C ASN A 103 -7.69 -20.35 6.74
N ASP A 104 -7.15 -19.14 6.64
CA ASP A 104 -6.15 -18.79 5.64
C ASP A 104 -4.78 -19.38 6.00
N THR A 105 -4.47 -19.45 7.29
CA THR A 105 -3.19 -19.98 7.78
C THR A 105 -3.09 -21.50 7.73
N ALA A 106 -4.22 -22.22 7.78
CA ALA A 106 -4.26 -23.67 7.95
C ALA A 106 -3.47 -24.46 6.90
N LEU A 107 -3.35 -23.93 5.67
CA LEU A 107 -2.61 -24.57 4.58
C LEU A 107 -1.12 -24.18 4.56
N TRP A 108 -0.69 -23.22 5.38
CA TRP A 108 0.67 -22.69 5.32
C TRP A 108 1.74 -23.62 5.92
N LEU A 109 1.32 -24.57 6.76
CA LEU A 109 2.20 -25.62 7.29
C LEU A 109 2.20 -26.89 6.45
N ILE A 110 1.55 -26.83 5.28
CA ILE A 110 1.49 -27.90 4.33
C ILE A 110 2.58 -27.68 3.26
N PHE A 111 3.53 -28.62 3.18
CA PHE A 111 4.67 -28.55 2.26
C PHE A 111 4.55 -29.47 1.04
N TYR A 112 3.53 -30.34 0.98
CA TYR A 112 3.38 -31.29 -0.14
C TYR A 112 3.00 -30.67 -1.51
N PRO A 113 2.28 -29.53 -1.63
CA PRO A 113 2.08 -28.91 -2.93
C PRO A 113 3.27 -27.97 -3.21
N PRO A 114 4.10 -28.24 -4.23
CA PRO A 114 5.21 -27.36 -4.56
C PRO A 114 4.65 -26.03 -5.09
N GLU A 115 5.03 -24.92 -4.47
CA GLU A 115 4.63 -23.57 -4.88
C GLU A 115 5.83 -22.74 -5.33
N VAL A 116 5.61 -21.80 -6.26
CA VAL A 116 6.64 -20.84 -6.70
C VAL A 116 6.05 -19.42 -6.76
N PRO A 117 6.61 -18.43 -6.05
CA PRO A 117 7.68 -18.57 -5.05
C PRO A 117 7.17 -19.21 -3.75
N ASP A 118 7.98 -20.09 -3.15
CA ASP A 118 7.84 -20.52 -1.77
C ASP A 118 8.89 -19.80 -0.92
N TYR A 119 8.44 -18.91 -0.03
CA TYR A 119 9.32 -18.16 0.86
C TYR A 119 9.57 -18.89 2.19
N ARG A 120 9.03 -20.11 2.35
CA ARG A 120 9.29 -20.96 3.51
C ARG A 120 10.56 -21.78 3.28
N ASN A 121 11.32 -21.99 4.35
CA ASN A 121 12.47 -22.88 4.35
C ASN A 121 12.15 -24.14 5.18
N PRO A 122 11.89 -25.31 4.56
CA PRO A 122 11.52 -26.52 5.27
C PRO A 122 12.50 -26.91 6.39
N LYS A 123 13.81 -26.68 6.17
CA LYS A 123 14.85 -26.98 7.15
C LYS A 123 14.74 -26.13 8.41
N ALA A 124 14.30 -24.87 8.28
CA ALA A 124 14.10 -24.00 9.43
C ALA A 124 12.93 -24.47 10.30
N PHE A 125 11.85 -24.94 9.68
CA PHE A 125 10.73 -25.54 10.40
C PHE A 125 11.12 -26.86 11.08
N ASP A 126 11.81 -27.75 10.37
CA ASP A 126 12.31 -29.00 10.94
C ASP A 126 13.22 -28.73 12.15
N PHE A 127 14.08 -27.70 12.06
CA PHE A 127 14.94 -27.27 13.15
C PHE A 127 14.14 -26.79 14.37
N VAL A 128 13.14 -25.92 14.19
CA VAL A 128 12.29 -25.47 15.31
C VAL A 128 11.56 -26.65 15.95
N PHE A 129 11.03 -27.57 15.15
CA PHE A 129 10.44 -28.81 15.67
C PHE A 129 11.44 -29.63 16.48
N ALA A 130 12.66 -29.82 15.98
CA ALA A 130 13.70 -30.59 16.67
C ALA A 130 14.08 -29.97 18.02
N GLU A 131 14.31 -28.66 18.08
CA GLU A 131 14.63 -27.94 19.32
C GLU A 131 13.49 -28.07 20.34
N MET A 132 12.24 -27.89 19.91
CA MET A 132 11.07 -28.02 20.78
C MET A 132 10.84 -29.47 21.25
N HIS A 133 11.06 -30.46 20.39
CA HIS A 133 10.99 -31.88 20.76
C HIS A 133 12.07 -32.25 21.77
N GLU A 134 13.29 -31.75 21.59
CA GLU A 134 14.37 -31.99 22.53
C GLU A 134 14.06 -31.37 23.90
N ALA A 135 13.55 -30.13 23.93
CA ALA A 135 13.08 -29.52 25.17
C ALA A 135 11.94 -30.33 25.82
N ALA A 136 10.99 -30.85 25.02
CA ALA A 136 9.92 -31.71 25.52
C ALA A 136 10.42 -33.07 26.04
N ARG A 137 11.49 -33.62 25.45
CA ARG A 137 12.11 -34.86 25.91
C ARG A 137 12.77 -34.67 27.28
N VAL A 138 13.40 -33.52 27.52
CA VAL A 138 14.09 -33.21 28.78
C VAL A 138 13.11 -32.80 29.89
N TYR A 139 12.14 -31.94 29.58
CA TYR A 139 11.28 -31.29 30.60
C TYR A 139 9.82 -31.75 30.57
N GLY A 140 9.46 -32.66 29.67
CA GLY A 140 8.07 -33.00 29.36
C GLY A 140 7.39 -31.96 28.46
N ALA A 141 6.39 -32.38 27.67
CA ALA A 141 5.74 -31.52 26.68
C ALA A 141 5.11 -30.24 27.27
N GLN A 142 4.56 -30.30 28.48
CA GLN A 142 3.98 -29.15 29.19
C GLN A 142 5.06 -28.24 29.82
N GLY A 143 6.24 -28.79 30.09
CA GLY A 143 7.40 -28.06 30.65
C GLY A 143 8.33 -27.48 29.59
N ALA A 144 8.21 -27.91 28.33
CA ALA A 144 9.02 -27.43 27.21
C ALA A 144 8.83 -25.93 26.99
N ARG A 145 9.87 -25.17 27.34
CA ARG A 145 9.91 -23.71 27.24
C ARG A 145 11.24 -23.31 26.64
N LEU A 146 11.19 -22.58 25.53
CA LEU A 146 12.37 -22.04 24.87
C LEU A 146 12.12 -20.59 24.47
N GLU A 147 13.09 -19.72 24.73
CA GLU A 147 13.02 -18.35 24.23
C GLU A 147 13.21 -18.32 22.71
N ARG A 148 12.39 -17.53 22.02
CA ARG A 148 12.47 -17.33 20.56
C ARG A 148 13.87 -16.89 20.14
N THR A 149 14.46 -15.93 20.84
CA THR A 149 15.82 -15.41 20.59
C THR A 149 16.86 -16.52 20.65
N VAL A 150 16.76 -17.41 21.66
CA VAL A 150 17.67 -18.55 21.82
C VAL A 150 17.54 -19.54 20.65
N ILE A 151 16.32 -19.90 20.24
CA ILE A 151 16.12 -20.80 19.09
C ILE A 151 16.69 -20.19 17.81
N VAL A 152 16.47 -18.89 17.59
CA VAL A 152 16.95 -18.18 16.41
C VAL A 152 18.47 -18.14 16.35
N GLU A 153 19.15 -17.86 17.47
CA GLU A 153 20.62 -17.86 17.51
C GLU A 153 21.21 -19.27 17.38
N ARG A 154 20.56 -20.30 17.95
CA ARG A 154 20.96 -21.70 17.72
C ARG A 154 20.80 -22.10 16.25
N GLY A 155 19.71 -21.70 15.61
CA GLY A 155 19.50 -21.93 14.18
C GLY A 155 20.56 -21.25 13.31
N ASN A 156 20.91 -20.01 13.65
CA ASN A 156 22.00 -19.29 12.99
C ASN A 156 23.36 -19.99 13.16
N ALA A 157 23.66 -20.48 14.36
CA ALA A 157 24.86 -21.30 14.61
C ALA A 157 24.85 -22.63 13.82
N ALA A 158 23.66 -23.18 13.53
CA ALA A 158 23.47 -24.35 12.68
C ALA A 158 23.46 -24.03 11.16
N GLY A 159 23.75 -22.79 10.77
CA GLY A 159 23.85 -22.36 9.37
C GLY A 159 22.51 -21.99 8.72
N LEU A 160 21.44 -21.77 9.50
CA LEU A 160 20.14 -21.31 9.01
C LEU A 160 20.04 -19.79 9.09
N SER A 161 19.35 -19.17 8.14
CA SER A 161 19.04 -17.73 8.19
C SER A 161 18.21 -17.41 9.44
N ARG A 162 18.59 -16.37 10.20
CA ARG A 162 17.78 -15.85 11.31
C ARG A 162 16.35 -15.56 10.88
N ASN A 163 16.18 -14.98 9.69
CA ASN A 163 14.86 -14.66 9.16
C ASN A 163 14.01 -15.91 8.92
N ASP A 164 14.59 -16.97 8.36
CA ASP A 164 13.88 -18.21 8.06
C ASP A 164 13.40 -18.91 9.34
N VAL A 165 14.23 -18.90 10.39
CA VAL A 165 13.84 -19.45 11.70
C VAL A 165 12.74 -18.61 12.34
N GLN A 166 12.80 -17.28 12.25
CA GLN A 166 11.74 -16.39 12.72
C GLN A 166 10.42 -16.61 11.96
N ILE A 167 10.47 -16.78 10.64
CA ILE A 167 9.31 -17.15 9.81
C ILE A 167 8.71 -18.46 10.32
N ALA A 168 9.54 -19.49 10.50
CA ALA A 168 9.09 -20.79 10.98
C ALA A 168 8.36 -20.70 12.34
N VAL A 169 8.98 -20.04 13.32
CA VAL A 169 8.36 -19.81 14.63
C VAL A 169 7.03 -19.07 14.50
N THR A 170 7.01 -17.97 13.76
CA THR A 170 5.82 -17.11 13.62
C THR A 170 4.67 -17.85 12.95
N MET A 171 4.95 -18.61 11.89
CA MET A 171 3.93 -19.42 11.21
C MET A 171 3.42 -20.56 12.10
N MET A 172 4.29 -21.19 12.89
CA MET A 172 3.87 -22.21 13.88
C MET A 172 3.01 -21.63 15.00
N VAL A 173 3.28 -20.39 15.43
CA VAL A 173 2.45 -19.67 16.41
C VAL A 173 1.08 -19.32 15.81
N LEU A 174 1.05 -18.75 14.61
CA LEU A 174 -0.20 -18.37 13.94
C LEU A 174 -1.10 -19.57 13.63
N ASN A 175 -0.51 -20.74 13.36
CA ASN A 175 -1.24 -21.99 13.17
C ASN A 175 -1.61 -22.71 14.48
N GLY A 176 -1.29 -22.13 15.64
CA GLY A 176 -1.59 -22.70 16.95
C GLY A 176 -0.87 -24.01 17.23
N ILE A 177 0.30 -24.26 16.63
CA ILE A 177 1.20 -25.34 17.03
C ILE A 177 1.99 -24.92 18.25
N LEU A 178 2.50 -23.69 18.22
CA LEU A 178 3.19 -23.06 19.33
C LEU A 178 2.33 -21.95 19.92
N VAL A 179 2.53 -21.70 21.21
CA VAL A 179 2.05 -20.50 21.88
C VAL A 179 3.26 -19.70 22.30
N GLU A 180 3.26 -18.42 21.98
CA GLU A 180 4.29 -17.48 22.40
C GLU A 180 3.73 -16.54 23.48
N GLN A 181 4.44 -16.42 24.59
CA GLN A 181 4.14 -15.45 25.64
C GLN A 181 5.46 -14.83 26.11
N GLU A 182 5.58 -13.51 26.02
CA GLU A 182 6.78 -12.76 26.43
C GLU A 182 8.07 -13.29 25.76
N GLY A 183 7.98 -13.72 24.50
CA GLY A 183 9.10 -14.29 23.75
C GLY A 183 9.43 -15.76 24.09
N ILE A 184 8.68 -16.39 25.01
CA ILE A 184 8.84 -17.80 25.38
C ILE A 184 7.85 -18.64 24.57
N LEU A 185 8.39 -19.63 23.87
CA LEU A 185 7.65 -20.60 23.06
C LEU A 185 7.32 -21.85 23.86
N ARG A 186 6.10 -22.35 23.68
CA ARG A 186 5.58 -23.60 24.26
C ARG A 186 4.75 -24.33 23.21
N TYR A 187 4.62 -25.64 23.34
CA TYR A 187 3.61 -26.36 22.57
C TYR A 187 2.21 -25.93 22.98
N ALA A 188 1.34 -25.71 21.99
CA ALA A 188 -0.09 -25.73 22.23
C ALA A 188 -0.53 -27.15 22.62
N ARG A 189 -1.58 -27.25 23.43
CA ARG A 189 -2.04 -28.54 23.99
C ARG A 189 -2.39 -29.54 22.88
N GLY A 190 -1.72 -30.69 22.86
CA GLY A 190 -1.97 -31.79 21.91
C GLY A 190 -1.41 -31.55 20.51
N ARG A 191 -0.46 -30.63 20.35
CA ARG A 191 0.14 -30.26 19.06
C ARG A 191 1.59 -30.73 18.90
N GLU A 192 2.10 -31.50 19.85
CA GLU A 192 3.44 -32.09 19.83
C GLU A 192 3.66 -33.07 18.66
N GLY A 193 2.60 -33.76 18.19
CA GLY A 193 2.69 -34.78 17.14
C GLY A 193 2.58 -34.28 15.70
N PHE A 194 2.74 -32.97 15.45
CA PHE A 194 2.60 -32.44 14.10
C PHE A 194 3.74 -32.93 13.19
N ALA A 195 3.41 -33.35 11.96
CA ALA A 195 4.39 -33.88 11.02
C ALA A 195 5.34 -32.77 10.53
N THR A 196 6.64 -33.03 10.65
CA THR A 196 7.68 -32.11 10.18
C THR A 196 7.64 -31.96 8.65
N PRO A 197 8.02 -30.79 8.10
CA PRO A 197 8.06 -30.59 6.65
C PRO A 197 8.84 -31.65 5.88
N THR A 198 10.01 -32.10 6.36
CA THR A 198 10.74 -33.20 5.71
C THR A 198 9.92 -34.50 5.65
N THR A 199 9.16 -34.81 6.71
CA THR A 199 8.27 -35.99 6.72
C THR A 199 7.12 -35.84 5.72
N GLN A 200 6.54 -34.64 5.62
CA GLN A 200 5.47 -34.35 4.66
C GLN A 200 5.98 -34.45 3.22
N LEU A 201 7.15 -33.90 2.92
CA LEU A 201 7.79 -33.96 1.60
C LEU A 201 8.16 -35.40 1.22
N ALA A 202 8.62 -36.22 2.17
CA ALA A 202 8.90 -37.63 1.92
C ALA A 202 7.65 -38.46 1.57
N GLN A 203 6.47 -38.03 2.02
CA GLN A 203 5.18 -38.65 1.71
C GLN A 203 4.60 -38.20 0.35
N GLN A 204 5.24 -37.25 -0.33
CA GLN A 204 4.80 -36.69 -1.60
C GLN A 204 5.03 -37.68 -2.76
N ARG A 205 4.15 -38.68 -2.89
CA ARG A 205 4.30 -39.71 -3.93
C ARG A 205 3.74 -39.34 -5.30
N ASN A 206 2.85 -38.35 -5.44
CA ASN A 206 2.08 -38.14 -6.69
C ASN A 206 1.57 -36.69 -6.96
N PHE A 207 2.31 -35.62 -6.65
CA PHE A 207 1.91 -34.25 -7.03
C PHE A 207 2.80 -33.70 -8.17
N PRO A 208 2.35 -33.80 -9.43
CA PRO A 208 3.22 -33.54 -10.59
C PRO A 208 3.37 -32.07 -10.97
N GLN A 209 2.62 -31.14 -10.36
CA GLN A 209 2.60 -29.74 -10.82
C GLN A 209 2.93 -28.75 -9.71
N THR A 210 4.05 -28.05 -9.91
CA THR A 210 4.38 -26.84 -9.19
C THR A 210 3.37 -25.74 -9.53
N ARG A 211 2.68 -25.21 -8.53
CA ARG A 211 1.71 -24.13 -8.70
C ARG A 211 2.41 -22.78 -8.59
N ARG A 212 2.37 -21.97 -9.65
CA ARG A 212 2.82 -20.58 -9.56
C ARG A 212 1.78 -19.76 -8.77
N ASN A 213 2.24 -18.99 -7.80
CA ASN A 213 1.41 -18.07 -7.03
C ASN A 213 1.74 -16.62 -7.43
N GLU A 214 1.16 -16.16 -8.53
CA GLU A 214 1.37 -14.82 -9.10
C GLU A 214 0.92 -13.69 -8.15
N SER A 215 -0.08 -13.95 -7.31
CA SER A 215 -0.55 -12.98 -6.32
C SER A 215 0.51 -12.77 -5.24
N ARG A 216 1.12 -13.84 -4.73
CA ARG A 216 2.21 -13.77 -3.75
C ARG A 216 3.47 -13.12 -4.32
N GLU A 217 3.83 -13.47 -5.54
CA GLU A 217 4.99 -12.87 -6.23
C GLU A 217 4.85 -11.33 -6.34
N ARG A 218 3.68 -10.84 -6.77
CA ARG A 218 3.40 -9.40 -6.85
C ARG A 218 3.31 -8.74 -5.47
N ALA A 219 2.62 -9.37 -4.53
CA ALA A 219 2.42 -8.85 -3.18
C ALA A 219 3.76 -8.69 -2.44
N TYR A 220 4.69 -9.63 -2.60
CA TYR A 220 5.96 -9.61 -1.88
C TYR A 220 6.77 -8.33 -2.14
N ALA A 221 6.89 -7.91 -3.40
CA ALA A 221 7.62 -6.70 -3.75
C ALA A 221 6.96 -5.44 -3.16
N ALA A 222 5.64 -5.33 -3.27
CA ALA A 222 4.89 -4.21 -2.72
C ALA A 222 5.01 -4.12 -1.20
N VAL A 223 4.78 -5.23 -0.49
CA VAL A 223 4.84 -5.29 0.98
C VAL A 223 6.25 -5.04 1.49
N LYS A 224 7.28 -5.48 0.76
CA LYS A 224 8.67 -5.25 1.15
C LYS A 224 9.02 -3.76 1.19
N ASP A 225 8.55 -3.00 0.20
CA ASP A 225 8.77 -1.54 0.21
C ASP A 225 8.00 -0.86 1.34
N VAL A 226 6.74 -1.25 1.57
CA VAL A 226 5.92 -0.71 2.67
C VAL A 226 6.56 -0.95 4.03
N ILE A 227 7.00 -2.19 4.30
CA ILE A 227 7.58 -2.56 5.60
C ILE A 227 8.96 -1.92 5.81
N ALA A 228 9.78 -1.79 4.77
CA ALA A 228 11.10 -1.16 4.88
C ALA A 228 11.01 0.27 5.45
N ARG A 229 9.92 0.98 5.17
CA ARG A 229 9.68 2.35 5.66
C ARG A 229 9.42 2.44 7.16
N ARG A 230 9.12 1.32 7.84
CA ARG A 230 8.92 1.31 9.29
C ARG A 230 10.21 1.66 10.05
N SER A 231 11.38 1.36 9.49
CA SER A 231 12.66 1.39 10.19
C SER A 231 13.72 2.30 9.57
N ASP A 232 13.52 2.81 8.35
CA ASP A 232 14.52 3.62 7.63
C ASP A 232 14.32 5.14 7.72
N GLY A 233 13.34 5.60 8.51
CA GLY A 233 13.06 7.03 8.74
C GLY A 233 12.25 7.70 7.62
N ARG A 234 11.82 6.96 6.59
CA ARG A 234 10.84 7.45 5.61
C ARG A 234 9.46 7.67 6.29
N PRO A 235 8.60 8.56 5.78
CA PRO A 235 7.32 8.87 6.40
C PRO A 235 6.41 7.62 6.54
N LYS A 236 5.62 7.58 7.63
CA LYS A 236 4.77 6.42 8.01
C LYS A 236 3.65 6.12 7.01
N SER A 237 3.22 7.09 6.20
CA SER A 237 2.26 6.90 5.12
C SER A 237 2.97 7.00 3.77
N ALA A 238 2.73 6.07 2.83
CA ALA A 238 3.09 6.31 1.42
C ALA A 238 2.48 7.57 0.85
N GLU A 239 1.26 7.86 1.30
CA GLU A 239 0.44 8.88 0.70
C GLU A 239 1.04 10.23 1.08
N PRO A 240 1.64 10.96 0.12
CA PRO A 240 2.43 12.14 0.45
C PRO A 240 1.63 13.17 1.23
N PHE A 241 0.34 13.35 0.94
CA PHE A 241 -0.45 14.34 1.63
C PHE A 241 -0.71 13.97 3.10
N GLU A 242 -1.04 12.73 3.42
CA GLU A 242 -1.18 12.26 4.81
C GLU A 242 0.13 12.33 5.57
N ALA A 243 1.23 11.86 4.98
CA ALA A 243 2.55 11.93 5.59
C ALA A 243 2.98 13.38 5.89
N PHE A 244 2.68 14.31 4.98
CA PHE A 244 3.01 15.71 5.20
C PHE A 244 2.15 16.35 6.30
N ALA A 245 0.90 15.90 6.46
CA ALA A 245 0.06 16.35 7.58
C ALA A 245 0.69 16.03 8.95
N GLU A 246 1.39 14.90 9.07
CA GLU A 246 2.16 14.56 10.28
C GLU A 246 3.43 15.40 10.39
N ALA A 247 4.11 15.66 9.27
CA ALA A 247 5.34 16.46 9.25
C ALA A 247 5.11 17.93 9.66
N LEU A 248 3.91 18.48 9.50
CA LEU A 248 3.58 19.85 9.91
C LEU A 248 3.87 20.14 11.39
N GLU A 249 3.76 19.15 12.27
CA GLU A 249 4.09 19.30 13.69
C GLU A 249 5.60 19.51 13.88
N SER A 250 6.42 18.74 13.17
CA SER A 250 7.90 18.86 13.23
C SER A 250 8.43 20.19 12.69
N LEU A 251 7.65 20.86 11.84
CA LEU A 251 7.93 22.17 11.27
C LEU A 251 7.44 23.34 12.14
N GLY A 252 6.80 23.07 13.28
CA GLY A 252 6.19 24.10 14.13
C GLY A 252 4.90 24.71 13.54
N THR A 253 4.36 24.11 12.47
CA THR A 253 3.15 24.54 11.76
C THR A 253 1.93 23.65 12.04
N GLY A 254 1.95 22.91 13.15
CA GLY A 254 0.88 21.98 13.56
C GLY A 254 -0.56 22.53 13.46
N PRO A 255 -0.84 23.80 13.82
CA PRO A 255 -2.20 24.37 13.66
C PRO A 255 -2.76 24.33 12.23
N PHE A 256 -1.90 24.29 11.20
CA PHE A 256 -2.33 24.19 9.79
C PHE A 256 -2.75 22.77 9.38
N ARG A 257 -2.56 21.75 10.23
CA ARG A 257 -2.95 20.36 9.94
C ARG A 257 -4.43 20.21 9.61
N VAL A 258 -5.30 20.97 10.27
CA VAL A 258 -6.75 20.97 10.00
C VAL A 258 -7.04 21.50 8.59
N TRP A 259 -6.45 22.64 8.23
CA TRP A 259 -6.60 23.22 6.89
C TRP A 259 -6.05 22.28 5.82
N TRP A 260 -4.86 21.70 6.04
CA TRP A 260 -4.25 20.77 5.11
C TRP A 260 -5.15 19.55 4.84
N ASN A 261 -5.64 18.90 5.91
CA ASN A 261 -6.52 17.74 5.79
C ASN A 261 -7.84 18.09 5.08
N GLN A 262 -8.39 19.28 5.30
CA GLN A 262 -9.58 19.76 4.60
C GLN A 262 -9.32 19.89 3.09
N MET A 263 -8.22 20.54 2.70
CA MET A 263 -7.85 20.71 1.29
C MET A 263 -7.61 19.38 0.58
N VAL A 264 -6.96 18.44 1.27
CA VAL A 264 -6.72 17.08 0.76
C VAL A 264 -8.02 16.30 0.62
N ALA A 265 -8.95 16.43 1.57
CA ALA A 265 -10.27 15.80 1.48
C ALA A 265 -11.08 16.35 0.29
N GLU A 266 -11.08 17.66 0.07
CA GLU A 266 -11.73 18.28 -1.09
C GLU A 266 -11.10 17.83 -2.41
N LEU A 267 -9.76 17.77 -2.47
CA LEU A 267 -9.05 17.28 -3.65
C LEU A 267 -9.41 15.84 -3.97
N ARG A 268 -9.52 14.98 -2.96
CA ARG A 268 -9.91 13.55 -3.11
C ARG A 268 -11.35 13.37 -3.59
N GLN A 269 -12.25 14.29 -3.24
CA GLN A 269 -13.64 14.27 -3.69
C GLN A 269 -13.80 14.83 -5.12
N ALA A 270 -12.87 15.69 -5.56
CA ALA A 270 -12.89 16.27 -6.89
C ALA A 270 -12.47 15.25 -7.96
N SER A 271 -13.31 15.08 -8.98
CA SER A 271 -12.99 14.23 -10.13
C SER A 271 -12.19 15.01 -11.18
N THR A 272 -11.12 14.42 -11.70
CA THR A 272 -10.37 15.01 -12.81
C THR A 272 -11.19 15.14 -14.09
N GLN A 273 -12.28 14.37 -14.22
CA GLN A 273 -13.15 14.37 -15.40
C GLN A 273 -14.24 15.44 -15.32
N THR A 274 -14.84 15.64 -14.15
CA THR A 274 -16.00 16.54 -13.99
C THR A 274 -15.68 17.84 -13.28
N ALA A 275 -14.55 17.92 -12.55
CA ALA A 275 -14.12 19.10 -11.83
C ALA A 275 -12.60 19.42 -12.04
N PRO A 276 -12.11 19.49 -13.29
CA PRO A 276 -10.68 19.65 -13.57
C PRO A 276 -10.10 20.98 -13.04
N VAL A 277 -10.92 22.04 -13.00
CA VAL A 277 -10.55 23.35 -12.44
C VAL A 277 -10.29 23.25 -10.94
N THR A 278 -11.17 22.57 -10.21
CA THR A 278 -11.05 22.35 -8.77
C THR A 278 -9.79 21.56 -8.45
N VAL A 279 -9.58 20.42 -9.13
CA VAL A 279 -8.38 19.59 -8.94
C VAL A 279 -7.11 20.39 -9.18
N THR A 280 -7.05 21.16 -10.28
CA THR A 280 -5.86 21.97 -10.62
C THR A 280 -5.58 23.04 -9.57
N THR A 281 -6.62 23.73 -9.10
CA THR A 281 -6.50 24.82 -8.12
C THR A 281 -6.07 24.29 -6.75
N LEU A 282 -6.70 23.21 -6.28
CA LEU A 282 -6.35 22.57 -5.01
C LEU A 282 -4.93 21.98 -5.05
N SER A 283 -4.55 21.33 -6.15
CA SER A 283 -3.19 20.81 -6.35
C SER A 283 -2.14 21.92 -6.25
N ALA A 284 -2.37 23.05 -6.91
CA ALA A 284 -1.45 24.19 -6.83
C ALA A 284 -1.39 24.82 -5.42
N ALA A 285 -2.52 24.87 -4.69
CA ALA A 285 -2.55 25.35 -3.32
C ALA A 285 -1.77 24.44 -2.35
N LEU A 286 -1.85 23.12 -2.53
CA LEU A 286 -1.08 22.15 -1.73
C LEU A 286 0.43 22.24 -2.04
N VAL A 287 0.81 22.42 -3.30
CA VAL A 287 2.20 22.70 -3.70
C VAL A 287 2.70 23.98 -3.03
N GLU A 288 1.93 25.06 -3.12
CA GLU A 288 2.26 26.35 -2.49
C GLU A 288 2.47 26.23 -0.99
N ALA A 289 1.52 25.59 -0.31
CA ALA A 289 1.59 25.40 1.13
C ALA A 289 2.79 24.54 1.53
N SER A 290 3.00 23.40 0.87
CA SER A 290 4.11 22.50 1.20
C SER A 290 5.49 23.18 1.09
N LEU A 291 5.70 23.98 0.04
CA LEU A 291 6.93 24.75 -0.13
C LEU A 291 7.03 25.91 0.88
N THR A 292 5.91 26.58 1.16
CA THR A 292 5.86 27.69 2.14
C THR A 292 6.26 27.22 3.54
N PHE A 293 5.74 26.08 4.00
CA PHE A 293 5.99 25.59 5.35
C PHE A 293 7.44 25.19 5.60
N VAL A 294 8.19 24.82 4.56
CA VAL A 294 9.61 24.45 4.71
C VAL A 294 10.59 25.61 4.59
N VAL A 295 10.14 26.82 4.22
CA VAL A 295 11.04 27.99 4.07
C VAL A 295 11.75 28.31 5.39
N ALA A 296 11.00 28.47 6.48
CA ALA A 296 11.57 28.83 7.78
C ALA A 296 12.54 27.76 8.28
N HIS A 297 12.21 26.48 8.05
CA HIS A 297 13.05 25.33 8.41
C HIS A 297 14.36 25.31 7.62
N ALA A 298 14.30 25.48 6.30
CA ALA A 298 15.47 25.56 5.43
C ALA A 298 16.40 26.73 5.80
N GLN A 299 15.82 27.90 6.12
CA GLN A 299 16.56 29.07 6.57
C GLN A 299 17.24 28.85 7.92
N ALA A 300 16.54 28.23 8.88
CA ALA A 300 17.10 27.90 10.19
C ALA A 300 18.29 26.94 10.11
N LEU A 301 18.29 26.02 9.12
CA LEU A 301 19.39 25.09 8.88
C LEU A 301 20.52 25.66 8.01
N GLY A 302 20.35 26.85 7.41
CA GLY A 302 21.37 27.51 6.59
C GLY A 302 21.72 26.75 5.29
N LEU A 303 20.78 25.99 4.73
CA LEU A 303 21.02 25.06 3.63
C LEU A 303 21.12 25.71 2.24
N GLY A 304 20.93 27.03 2.13
CA GLY A 304 20.94 27.77 0.86
C GLY A 304 19.69 27.58 -0.02
N VAL A 305 19.05 26.40 0.02
CA VAL A 305 17.69 26.18 -0.52
C VAL A 305 16.70 27.06 0.25
N MET A 306 15.68 27.60 -0.43
CA MET A 306 14.75 28.60 0.14
C MET A 306 15.44 29.83 0.78
N GLY A 307 16.68 30.13 0.38
CA GLY A 307 17.46 31.27 0.88
C GLY A 307 17.26 32.58 0.10
N SER A 308 16.27 32.65 -0.80
CA SER A 308 16.02 33.85 -1.59
C SER A 308 15.68 35.06 -0.70
N LYS A 309 16.19 36.25 -1.07
CA LYS A 309 15.81 37.52 -0.40
C LYS A 309 14.31 37.81 -0.50
N ALA A 310 13.62 37.24 -1.48
CA ALA A 310 12.16 37.33 -1.61
C ALA A 310 11.43 36.81 -0.36
N PHE A 311 12.04 35.89 0.39
CA PHE A 311 11.45 35.30 1.59
C PHE A 311 11.81 36.03 2.89
N ALA A 312 12.46 37.19 2.81
CA ALA A 312 12.62 38.09 3.95
C ALA A 312 11.31 38.83 4.29
N GLU A 313 10.38 38.92 3.32
CA GLU A 313 9.05 39.49 3.54
C GLU A 313 8.11 38.48 4.23
N ARG A 314 6.90 38.93 4.58
CA ARG A 314 5.87 38.06 5.16
C ARG A 314 5.41 36.99 4.16
N PRO A 315 5.07 35.77 4.63
CA PRO A 315 4.60 34.67 3.76
C PRO A 315 3.46 35.04 2.80
N SER A 316 2.57 35.96 3.21
CA SER A 316 1.46 36.45 2.39
C SER A 316 1.86 37.19 1.11
N ARG A 317 3.14 37.50 0.93
CA ARG A 317 3.67 38.20 -0.26
C ARG A 317 4.53 37.30 -1.14
N TRP A 318 4.85 36.11 -0.69
CA TRP A 318 5.68 35.19 -1.46
C TRP A 318 4.90 34.71 -2.67
N LYS A 319 5.58 34.61 -3.80
CA LYS A 319 4.98 34.09 -5.02
C LYS A 319 5.32 32.62 -5.18
N LEU A 320 4.37 31.85 -5.67
CA LEU A 320 4.55 30.41 -5.90
C LEU A 320 5.70 30.13 -6.89
N GLU A 321 5.88 30.99 -7.89
CA GLU A 321 7.01 30.92 -8.83
C GLU A 321 8.35 31.05 -8.12
N GLU A 322 8.44 31.97 -7.16
CA GLU A 322 9.66 32.21 -6.39
C GLU A 322 9.95 31.04 -5.45
N LEU A 323 8.92 30.49 -4.81
CA LEU A 323 9.01 29.26 -4.00
C LEU A 323 9.53 28.08 -4.83
N ALA A 324 8.91 27.80 -5.98
CA ALA A 324 9.30 26.70 -6.85
C ALA A 324 10.72 26.85 -7.39
N THR A 325 11.08 28.07 -7.80
CA THR A 325 12.42 28.40 -8.30
C THR A 325 13.45 28.22 -7.18
N SER A 326 13.15 28.73 -5.98
CA SER A 326 14.05 28.61 -4.84
C SER A 326 14.19 27.18 -4.30
N ALA A 327 13.18 26.34 -4.48
CA ALA A 327 13.17 24.95 -4.04
C ALA A 327 14.12 24.04 -4.84
N GLY A 328 14.55 24.43 -6.03
CA GLY A 328 15.54 23.66 -6.81
C GLY A 328 16.91 24.34 -6.93
N TYR A 329 17.13 25.42 -6.18
CA TYR A 329 18.48 25.88 -5.84
C TYR A 329 18.99 25.15 -4.58
N GLY A 330 20.31 25.20 -4.33
CA GLY A 330 20.92 24.58 -3.14
C GLY A 330 21.73 23.31 -3.41
N GLY A 331 21.97 22.94 -4.68
CA GLY A 331 22.81 21.78 -5.03
C GLY A 331 22.26 20.48 -4.44
N GLU A 332 23.03 19.84 -3.55
CA GLU A 332 22.61 18.61 -2.86
C GLU A 332 21.42 18.82 -1.90
N ALA A 333 21.21 20.05 -1.45
CA ALA A 333 20.08 20.44 -0.60
C ALA A 333 18.83 20.86 -1.39
N ALA A 334 18.84 20.77 -2.73
CA ALA A 334 17.66 21.02 -3.54
C ALA A 334 16.51 20.07 -3.14
N ILE A 335 15.30 20.64 -3.08
CA ILE A 335 14.05 19.91 -2.85
C ILE A 335 13.51 19.41 -4.19
N LEU A 336 13.49 20.27 -5.21
CA LEU A 336 12.95 19.95 -6.54
C LEU A 336 14.08 19.78 -7.55
N ASP A 337 14.03 18.69 -8.32
CA ASP A 337 14.86 18.58 -9.52
C ASP A 337 14.32 19.46 -10.67
N LYS A 338 15.11 19.61 -11.74
CA LYS A 338 14.74 20.45 -12.90
C LYS A 338 13.45 19.99 -13.60
N SER A 339 13.19 18.68 -13.64
CA SER A 339 11.99 18.13 -14.27
C SER A 339 10.75 18.50 -13.47
N LEU A 340 10.80 18.30 -12.16
CA LEU A 340 9.70 18.61 -11.25
C LEU A 340 9.47 20.12 -11.14
N GLN A 341 10.53 20.93 -11.12
CA GLN A 341 10.39 22.40 -11.23
C GLN A 341 9.63 22.82 -12.49
N THR A 342 9.94 22.22 -13.64
CA THR A 342 9.25 22.53 -14.91
C THR A 342 7.76 22.20 -14.83
N ARG A 343 7.42 21.03 -14.26
CA ARG A 343 6.02 20.63 -14.05
C ARG A 343 5.29 21.58 -13.09
N VAL A 344 5.96 22.02 -12.02
CA VAL A 344 5.41 23.04 -11.11
C VAL A 344 5.17 24.35 -11.83
N SER A 345 6.08 24.82 -12.68
CA SER A 345 5.87 26.04 -13.49
C SER A 345 4.66 25.92 -14.45
N MET A 346 4.45 24.73 -15.04
CA MET A 346 3.26 24.45 -15.84
C MET A 346 1.97 24.48 -15.00
N LEU A 347 1.99 23.89 -13.82
CA LEU A 347 0.87 23.92 -12.87
C LEU A 347 0.53 25.36 -12.43
N ILE A 348 1.55 26.17 -12.11
CA ILE A 348 1.38 27.59 -11.77
C ILE A 348 0.73 28.34 -12.94
N SER A 349 1.24 28.14 -14.15
CA SER A 349 0.68 28.74 -15.35
C SER A 349 -0.79 28.34 -15.56
N ALA A 350 -1.12 27.07 -15.34
CA ALA A 350 -2.48 26.56 -15.42
C ALA A 350 -3.40 27.20 -14.37
N ARG A 351 -2.96 27.29 -13.11
CA ARG A 351 -3.68 27.98 -12.03
C ARG A 351 -3.92 29.45 -12.36
N GLN A 352 -2.92 30.15 -12.89
CA GLN A 352 -3.08 31.56 -13.24
C GLN A 352 -4.10 31.80 -14.34
N ARG A 353 -4.23 30.88 -15.30
CA ARG A 353 -5.27 30.95 -16.34
C ARG A 353 -6.68 30.77 -15.79
N ILE A 354 -6.84 30.14 -14.63
CA ILE A 354 -8.12 29.95 -13.93
C ILE A 354 -8.60 31.25 -13.24
N HIS A 355 -7.79 32.32 -13.20
CA HIS A 355 -8.28 33.61 -12.68
C HIS A 355 -9.24 34.29 -13.66
N ALA A 356 -10.45 34.63 -13.17
CA ALA A 356 -11.57 35.15 -13.95
C ALA A 356 -11.21 36.29 -14.95
N GLY A 357 -10.27 37.18 -14.59
CA GLY A 357 -9.81 38.23 -15.49
C GLY A 357 -9.10 37.71 -16.75
N ARG A 358 -8.20 36.73 -16.62
CA ARG A 358 -7.55 36.07 -17.76
C ARG A 358 -8.51 35.15 -18.50
N MET A 359 -9.43 34.51 -17.79
CA MET A 359 -10.43 33.64 -18.41
C MET A 359 -11.37 34.41 -19.35
N LEU A 360 -11.77 35.62 -18.96
CA LEU A 360 -12.59 36.49 -19.80
C LEU A 360 -11.81 37.03 -21.02
N GLU A 361 -10.49 37.19 -20.90
CA GLU A 361 -9.61 37.61 -21.98
C GLU A 361 -9.36 36.48 -23.00
N ASP A 362 -9.00 35.28 -22.51
CA ASP A 362 -8.65 34.13 -23.35
C ASP A 362 -9.89 33.37 -23.88
N PHE A 363 -11.01 33.39 -23.14
CA PHE A 363 -12.25 32.66 -23.45
C PHE A 363 -13.49 33.52 -23.19
N PRO A 364 -13.72 34.59 -23.97
CA PRO A 364 -14.79 35.56 -23.72
C PRO A 364 -16.23 34.99 -23.80
N GLY A 365 -16.41 33.73 -24.21
CA GLY A 365 -17.72 33.11 -24.47
C GLY A 365 -18.03 31.82 -23.70
N GLY A 366 -17.19 31.37 -22.75
CA GLY A 366 -17.49 30.11 -22.05
C GLY A 366 -16.50 29.70 -20.95
N PRO A 367 -16.84 28.62 -20.20
CA PRO A 367 -15.96 28.06 -19.18
C PRO A 367 -14.66 27.54 -19.82
N PRO A 368 -13.56 27.48 -19.05
CA PRO A 368 -12.25 27.12 -19.57
C PRO A 368 -12.25 25.66 -20.03
N ASP A 369 -11.63 25.38 -21.16
CA ASP A 369 -11.37 24.00 -21.59
C ASP A 369 -10.10 23.45 -20.89
N LEU A 370 -10.25 23.19 -19.59
CA LEU A 370 -9.23 22.51 -18.80
C LEU A 370 -9.42 21.00 -18.98
N GLN A 371 -8.64 20.45 -19.91
CA GLN A 371 -8.66 19.03 -20.23
C GLN A 371 -8.42 18.15 -18.99
N PRO A 372 -9.16 17.04 -18.82
CA PRO A 372 -8.99 16.10 -17.71
C PRO A 372 -7.55 15.62 -17.50
N GLU A 373 -6.78 15.50 -18.58
CA GLU A 373 -5.37 15.12 -18.58
C GLU A 373 -4.51 16.14 -17.82
N LYS A 374 -4.79 17.45 -17.98
CA LYS A 374 -4.07 18.52 -17.27
C LYS A 374 -4.37 18.49 -15.78
N ALA A 375 -5.61 18.17 -15.40
CA ALA A 375 -6.00 18.01 -14.00
C ALA A 375 -5.35 16.78 -13.36
N ARG A 376 -5.24 15.66 -14.09
CA ARG A 376 -4.48 14.47 -13.64
C ARG A 376 -3.00 14.80 -13.46
N ASP A 377 -2.40 15.51 -14.41
CA ASP A 377 -0.99 15.92 -14.32
C ASP A 377 -0.75 16.88 -13.15
N ALA A 378 -1.67 17.80 -12.88
CA ALA A 378 -1.64 18.69 -11.72
C ALA A 378 -1.64 17.92 -10.39
N LEU A 379 -2.52 16.93 -10.25
CA LEU A 379 -2.59 16.06 -9.06
C LEU A 379 -1.28 15.30 -8.86
N LEU A 380 -0.79 14.62 -9.90
CA LEU A 380 0.48 13.89 -9.85
C LEU A 380 1.66 14.80 -9.53
N THR A 381 1.66 16.03 -10.04
CA THR A 381 2.70 17.02 -9.73
C THR A 381 2.65 17.41 -8.26
N ALA A 382 1.46 17.63 -7.69
CA ALA A 382 1.33 17.95 -6.27
C ALA A 382 1.81 16.80 -5.37
N GLU A 383 1.43 15.55 -5.67
CA GLU A 383 1.91 14.37 -4.94
C GLU A 383 3.44 14.26 -4.98
N GLN A 384 4.06 14.48 -6.15
CA GLN A 384 5.52 14.42 -6.32
C GLN A 384 6.24 15.54 -5.57
N VAL A 385 5.72 16.77 -5.57
CA VAL A 385 6.31 17.87 -4.80
C VAL A 385 6.25 17.56 -3.32
N VAL A 386 5.09 17.15 -2.80
CA VAL A 386 4.93 16.85 -1.37
C VAL A 386 5.84 15.70 -0.96
N ARG A 387 5.98 14.67 -1.79
CA ARG A 387 6.95 13.60 -1.55
C ARG A 387 8.39 14.09 -1.53
N SER A 388 8.77 14.94 -2.48
CA SER A 388 10.12 15.50 -2.53
C SER A 388 10.43 16.36 -1.30
N VAL A 389 9.44 17.09 -0.80
CA VAL A 389 9.52 17.84 0.46
C VAL A 389 9.71 16.90 1.65
N LEU A 390 8.93 15.82 1.73
CA LEU A 390 9.06 14.82 2.79
C LEU A 390 10.42 14.13 2.80
N ASP A 391 10.91 13.71 1.63
CA ASP A 391 12.23 13.10 1.48
C ASP A 391 13.33 14.08 1.87
N TRP A 392 13.16 15.37 1.57
CA TRP A 392 14.06 16.42 2.00
C TRP A 392 14.02 16.63 3.52
N LEU A 393 12.86 16.61 4.17
CA LEU A 393 12.74 16.69 5.63
C LEU A 393 13.38 15.48 6.33
N GLY A 394 13.29 14.29 5.73
CA GLY A 394 14.00 13.11 6.23
C GLY A 394 15.53 13.24 6.18
N ARG A 395 16.06 13.91 5.13
CA ARG A 395 17.50 14.21 5.02
C ARG A 395 17.95 15.33 5.96
N TYR A 396 17.05 16.27 6.28
CA TYR A 396 17.36 17.47 7.07
C TYR A 396 16.34 17.66 8.22
N PRO A 397 16.37 16.80 9.25
CA PRO A 397 15.41 16.85 10.35
C PRO A 397 15.59 18.11 11.22
N SER A 398 14.53 18.51 11.94
CA SER A 398 14.63 19.57 12.95
C SER A 398 15.55 19.14 14.08
N LYS A 399 16.40 20.06 14.55
CA LYS A 399 17.17 19.85 15.77
C LYS A 399 16.18 19.88 16.93
N SER A 400 15.90 18.71 17.50
CA SER A 400 15.09 18.53 18.72
C SER A 400 15.68 19.28 19.89
#